data_AF-A0A087RYD1-F1
#
_entry.id   AF-A0A087RYD1-F1
#
_cell.length_a   1.000
_cell.length_b   1.000
_cell.length_c   1.000
_cell.angle_alpha   90.00
_cell.angle_beta   90.00
_cell.angle_gamma   90.00
#
_symmetry.space_group_name_H-M   'P 1'
#
loop_
_entity.id
_entity.type
_entity.pdbx_description
1 polymer ?
#
loop_
_entity_poly.entity_id
_entity_poly.type
_entity_poly.pdbx_seq_one_letter_code
_entity_poly.pdbx_strand_id
1 'polypeptide(L)'
;MKSNLISKSETSALLKTVSEEWGIELPKIKNLKVHQILDDAQIITGRGIKILKINEDYLPFLSETDTLEKFPSVTVDMGAVKFMCKGANLMRPGIRSFTEFEKDKLVCIVEESQHKFLAVGKSVVSSDEAEKMGKGEVVKNLHYISDKFWETGKTIYD
;
A
#
# COMPACT_ATOMS: atom_id res chain seq x y z
N MET A 1 4.77 20.22 -6.95
CA MET A 1 4.86 19.53 -5.64
C MET A 1 5.33 20.53 -4.59
N LYS A 2 4.51 20.82 -3.57
CA LYS A 2 4.93 21.60 -2.40
C LYS A 2 5.34 20.63 -1.29
N SER A 3 6.37 20.96 -0.53
CA SER A 3 6.85 20.12 0.56
C SER A 3 7.02 20.93 1.84
N ASN A 4 6.62 20.39 2.98
CA ASN A 4 6.77 21.03 4.28
C ASN A 4 7.19 20.01 5.35
N LEU A 5 8.09 20.43 6.24
CA LEU A 5 8.40 19.67 7.45
C LEU A 5 7.28 19.90 8.47
N ILE A 6 6.73 18.84 9.04
CA ILE A 6 5.70 18.95 10.09
C ILE A 6 6.33 18.93 11.47
N SER A 7 5.63 19.51 12.45
CA SER A 7 6.09 19.59 13.84
C SER A 7 6.22 18.21 14.49
N LYS A 8 6.88 18.16 15.65
CA LYS A 8 7.02 16.92 16.43
C LYS A 8 5.67 16.38 16.91
N SER A 9 4.77 17.27 17.32
CA SER A 9 3.42 16.89 17.76
C SER A 9 2.59 16.33 16.61
N GLU A 10 2.62 16.96 15.43
CA GLU A 10 1.94 16.45 14.24
C GLU A 10 2.54 15.10 13.78
N THR A 11 3.87 14.98 13.80
CA THR A 11 4.56 13.72 13.49
C THR A 11 4.11 12.60 14.43
N SER A 12 4.07 12.86 15.74
CA SER A 12 3.66 11.86 16.73
C SER A 12 2.19 11.47 16.57
N ALA A 13 1.31 12.42 16.25
CA ALA A 13 -0.11 12.13 16.03
C ALA A 13 -0.30 11.27 14.77
N LEU A 14 0.34 11.65 13.67
CA LEU A 14 0.27 10.93 12.40
C LEU A 14 0.78 9.50 12.53
N LEU A 15 1.98 9.30 13.09
CA LEU A 15 2.55 7.96 13.24
C LEU A 15 1.72 7.08 14.17
N LYS A 16 1.07 7.67 15.19
CA LYS A 16 0.14 6.93 16.05
C LYS A 16 -1.08 6.45 15.25
N THR A 17 -1.73 7.34 14.50
CA THR A 17 -2.87 6.99 13.64
C THR A 17 -2.50 5.88 12.64
N VAL A 18 -1.39 6.05 11.91
CA VAL A 18 -0.95 5.05 10.93
C VAL A 18 -0.62 3.71 11.60
N SER A 19 0.03 3.73 12.76
CA SER A 19 0.34 2.51 13.51
C SER A 19 -0.91 1.77 13.99
N GLU A 20 -1.93 2.49 14.45
CA GLU A 20 -3.23 1.94 14.85
C GLU A 20 -3.99 1.35 13.66
N GLU A 21 -4.04 2.06 12.53
CA GLU A 21 -4.72 1.59 11.31
C GLU A 21 -4.04 0.35 10.71
N TRP A 22 -2.71 0.32 10.70
CA TRP A 22 -1.93 -0.77 10.14
C TRP A 22 -1.82 -1.97 11.09
N GLY A 23 -2.06 -1.78 12.39
CA GLY A 23 -1.76 -2.78 13.41
C GLY A 23 -0.26 -3.11 13.50
N ILE A 24 0.60 -2.19 13.08
CA ILE A 24 2.06 -2.37 13.00
C ILE A 24 2.73 -1.26 13.81
N GLU A 25 3.71 -1.62 14.64
CA GLU A 25 4.53 -0.64 15.35
C GLU A 25 5.47 0.08 14.36
N LEU A 26 5.41 1.42 14.38
CA LEU A 26 6.24 2.29 13.56
C LEU A 26 7.41 2.88 14.35
N PRO A 27 8.56 3.15 13.70
CA PRO A 27 9.71 3.75 14.37
C PRO A 27 9.39 5.16 14.88
N LYS A 28 10.00 5.53 16.01
CA LYS A 28 9.90 6.89 16.55
C LYS A 28 10.73 7.85 15.69
N ILE A 29 10.06 8.70 14.92
CA ILE A 29 10.66 9.72 14.07
C ILE A 29 10.38 11.10 14.65
N LYS A 30 11.38 11.99 14.65
CA LYS A 30 11.25 13.35 15.24
C LYS A 30 10.38 14.26 14.37
N ASN A 31 10.63 14.26 13.07
CA ASN A 31 9.95 15.12 12.11
C ASN A 31 9.77 14.35 10.80
N LEU A 32 8.57 14.41 10.23
CA LEU A 32 8.29 13.93 8.88
C LEU A 32 8.26 15.11 7.91
N LYS A 33 8.52 14.82 6.63
CA LYS A 33 8.31 15.74 5.52
C LYS A 33 7.08 15.30 4.76
N VAL A 34 6.16 16.22 4.52
CA VAL A 34 4.93 15.99 3.75
C VAL A 34 5.09 16.63 2.38
N HIS A 35 4.84 15.86 1.33
CA HIS A 35 4.91 16.25 -0.06
C HIS A 35 3.51 16.21 -0.67
N GLN A 36 2.91 17.37 -0.94
CA GLN A 36 1.60 17.45 -1.60
C GLN A 36 1.75 17.12 -3.09
N ILE A 37 1.07 16.05 -3.52
CA ILE A 37 1.11 15.54 -4.90
C ILE A 37 -0.11 15.99 -5.71
N LEU A 38 -1.31 15.77 -5.15
CA LEU A 38 -2.62 16.20 -5.67
C LEU A 38 -3.41 16.84 -4.53
N ASP A 39 -4.62 17.38 -4.78
CA ASP A 39 -5.45 17.95 -3.70
C ASP A 39 -5.81 16.92 -2.62
N ASP A 40 -5.98 15.65 -3.01
CA ASP A 40 -6.37 14.53 -2.17
C ASP A 40 -5.23 13.54 -1.86
N ALA A 41 -3.99 13.81 -2.31
CA ALA A 41 -2.89 12.86 -2.17
C ALA A 41 -1.56 13.48 -1.73
N GLN A 42 -0.93 12.83 -0.76
CA GLN A 42 0.34 13.25 -0.16
C GLN A 42 1.30 12.07 -0.02
N ILE A 43 2.59 12.31 -0.25
CA ILE A 43 3.67 11.39 0.13
C ILE A 43 4.34 11.94 1.39
N ILE A 44 4.45 11.12 2.43
CA ILE A 44 5.01 11.48 3.72
C ILE A 44 6.29 10.67 3.92
N THR A 45 7.42 11.32 4.18
CA THR A 45 8.71 10.65 4.35
C THR A 45 9.39 11.00 5.66
N GLY A 46 10.23 10.09 6.14
CA GLY A 46 11.24 10.41 7.14
C GLY A 46 11.97 9.18 7.66
N ARG A 47 13.30 9.24 7.69
CA ARG A 47 14.21 8.25 8.29
C ARG A 47 13.73 6.80 8.12
N GLY A 48 13.65 6.35 6.86
CA GLY A 48 13.33 4.97 6.53
C GLY A 48 11.83 4.63 6.63
N ILE A 49 10.95 5.63 6.53
CA ILE A 49 9.54 5.41 6.26
C ILE A 49 9.10 6.26 5.07
N LYS A 50 8.26 5.67 4.22
CA LYS A 50 7.54 6.37 3.16
C LYS A 50 6.08 5.89 3.18
N ILE A 51 5.17 6.84 3.35
CA ILE A 51 3.73 6.60 3.46
C ILE A 51 3.05 7.40 2.36
N LEU A 52 2.08 6.78 1.68
CA LEU A 52 1.19 7.46 0.74
C LEU A 52 -0.17 7.66 1.41
N LYS A 53 -0.61 8.92 1.57
CA LYS A 53 -1.98 9.24 1.98
C LYS A 53 -2.80 9.54 0.72
N ILE A 54 -3.92 8.85 0.54
CA ILE A 54 -4.91 9.14 -0.51
C ILE A 54 -6.27 9.29 0.17
N ASN A 55 -6.90 10.45 0.05
CA ASN A 55 -8.06 10.82 0.85
C ASN A 55 -7.75 10.58 2.34
N GLU A 56 -8.44 9.65 2.99
CA GLU A 56 -8.23 9.28 4.40
C GLU A 56 -7.44 7.98 4.59
N ASP A 57 -7.15 7.23 3.52
CA ASP A 57 -6.40 5.97 3.64
C ASP A 57 -4.88 6.24 3.66
N TYR A 58 -4.18 5.67 4.64
CA TYR A 58 -2.72 5.61 4.70
C TYR A 58 -2.20 4.28 4.18
N LEU A 59 -1.37 4.33 3.14
CA LEU A 59 -0.82 3.16 2.45
C LEU A 59 0.70 3.08 2.67
N PRO A 60 1.26 1.90 2.97
CA PRO A 60 2.71 1.70 2.88
C PRO A 60 3.15 1.95 1.44
N PHE A 61 4.21 2.73 1.25
CA PHE A 61 4.71 2.98 -0.11
C PHE A 61 5.39 1.73 -0.65
N LEU A 62 5.27 1.47 -1.96
CA LEU A 62 5.76 0.23 -2.58
C LEU A 62 7.29 0.04 -2.50
N SER A 63 8.05 1.06 -2.10
CA SER A 63 9.50 0.95 -1.88
C SER A 63 9.86 0.39 -0.50
N GLU A 64 8.91 0.36 0.45
CA GLU A 64 9.16 -0.01 1.85
C GLU A 64 8.92 -1.51 2.06
N THR A 65 9.72 -2.37 1.42
CA THR A 65 9.52 -3.83 1.43
C THR A 65 9.44 -4.42 2.84
N ASP A 66 10.29 -3.99 3.77
CA ASP A 66 10.29 -4.45 5.16
C ASP A 66 8.99 -4.11 5.90
N THR A 67 8.30 -3.05 5.47
CA THR A 67 6.98 -2.67 5.99
C THR A 67 5.90 -3.49 5.30
N LEU A 68 5.97 -3.67 3.98
CA LEU A 68 5.00 -4.43 3.18
C LEU A 68 4.92 -5.90 3.58
N GLU A 69 6.04 -6.52 3.98
CA GLU A 69 6.09 -7.90 4.48
C GLU A 69 5.27 -8.15 5.75
N LYS A 70 4.91 -7.09 6.47
CA LYS A 70 4.09 -7.18 7.69
C LYS A 70 2.59 -7.16 7.40
N PHE A 71 2.19 -6.87 6.15
CA PHE A 71 0.79 -6.88 5.74
C PHE A 71 0.39 -8.25 5.19
N PRO A 72 -0.90 -8.61 5.27
CA PRO A 72 -1.44 -9.70 4.49
C PRO A 72 -1.13 -9.53 3.01
N SER A 73 -0.97 -10.65 2.30
CA SER A 73 -0.64 -10.62 0.87
C SER A 73 -1.47 -11.59 0.05
N VAL A 74 -1.64 -11.26 -1.22
CA VAL A 74 -2.24 -12.08 -2.25
C VAL A 74 -1.22 -12.26 -3.38
N THR A 75 -0.88 -13.51 -3.64
CA THR A 75 0.03 -13.89 -4.73
C THR A 75 -0.76 -14.11 -6.01
N VAL A 76 -0.33 -13.43 -7.08
CA VAL A 76 -0.98 -13.47 -8.39
C VAL A 76 -0.12 -14.17 -9.43
N ASP A 77 -0.79 -14.69 -10.45
CA ASP A 77 -0.11 -15.32 -11.56
C ASP A 77 0.55 -14.34 -12.52
N MET A 78 1.47 -14.83 -13.34
CA MET A 78 2.18 -14.01 -14.34
C MET A 78 1.25 -13.34 -15.36
N GLY A 79 0.06 -13.90 -15.62
CA GLY A 79 -0.94 -13.32 -16.52
C GLY A 79 -1.60 -12.06 -15.96
N ALA A 80 -1.76 -11.99 -14.63
CA ALA A 80 -2.33 -10.86 -13.90
C ALA A 80 -1.36 -9.68 -13.76
N VAL A 81 -0.04 -9.93 -13.71
CA VAL A 81 1.02 -8.92 -13.48
C VAL A 81 0.86 -7.69 -14.37
N LYS A 82 0.69 -7.89 -15.69
CA LYS A 82 0.58 -6.78 -16.65
C LYS A 82 -0.64 -5.88 -16.40
N PHE A 83 -1.70 -6.41 -15.81
CA PHE A 83 -2.92 -5.68 -15.50
C PHE A 83 -2.78 -4.96 -14.16
N MET A 84 -2.13 -5.60 -13.18
CA MET A 84 -1.81 -4.97 -11.89
C MET A 84 -0.93 -3.74 -12.07
N CYS A 85 0.11 -3.83 -12.90
CA CYS A 85 0.96 -2.68 -13.25
C CYS A 85 0.23 -1.59 -14.06
N LYS A 86 -1.03 -1.81 -14.46
CA LYS A 86 -1.87 -0.83 -15.15
C LYS A 86 -3.03 -0.32 -14.29
N GLY A 87 -3.03 -0.64 -12.99
CA GLY A 87 -4.05 -0.15 -12.05
C GLY A 87 -5.36 -0.92 -12.08
N ALA A 88 -5.39 -2.13 -12.67
CA ALA A 88 -6.58 -2.97 -12.58
C ALA A 88 -6.82 -3.42 -11.13
N ASN A 89 -8.08 -3.60 -10.76
CA ASN A 89 -8.46 -4.31 -9.55
C ASN A 89 -8.11 -5.80 -9.67
N LEU A 90 -7.82 -6.43 -8.53
CA LEU A 90 -7.48 -7.84 -8.50
C LEU A 90 -8.75 -8.68 -8.50
N MET A 91 -8.88 -9.49 -9.55
CA MET A 91 -9.99 -10.42 -9.73
C MET A 91 -9.58 -11.82 -9.28
N ARG A 92 -10.52 -12.57 -8.70
CA ARG A 92 -10.31 -13.92 -8.16
C ARG A 92 -9.59 -14.90 -9.10
N PRO A 93 -9.85 -14.94 -10.42
CA PRO A 93 -9.18 -15.89 -11.33
C PRO A 93 -7.65 -15.69 -11.44
N GLY A 94 -7.13 -14.49 -11.15
CA GLY A 94 -5.70 -14.20 -11.21
C GLY A 94 -4.94 -14.54 -9.92
N ILE A 95 -5.63 -15.02 -8.89
CA ILE A 95 -5.06 -15.29 -7.56
C ILE A 95 -4.61 -16.75 -7.47
N ARG A 96 -3.37 -16.96 -7.04
CA ARG A 96 -2.76 -18.28 -6.82
C ARG A 96 -2.79 -18.73 -5.37
N SER A 97 -2.49 -17.81 -4.46
CA SER A 97 -2.52 -18.04 -3.01
C SER A 97 -2.66 -16.71 -2.28
N PHE A 98 -2.94 -16.76 -0.99
CA PHE A 98 -2.99 -15.59 -0.13
C PHE A 98 -2.78 -15.98 1.33
N THR A 99 -2.34 -15.03 2.15
CA THR A 99 -2.42 -15.13 3.61
C THR A 99 -3.83 -14.76 4.08
N GLU A 100 -4.12 -14.99 5.36
CA GLU A 100 -5.40 -14.58 5.95
C GLU A 100 -5.57 -13.05 5.96
N PHE A 101 -6.75 -12.58 5.58
CA PHE A 101 -7.13 -11.17 5.66
C PHE A 101 -8.64 -11.00 5.83
N GLU A 102 -9.03 -9.94 6.54
CA GLU A 102 -10.42 -9.53 6.65
C GLU A 102 -10.81 -8.61 5.50
N LYS A 103 -12.11 -8.43 5.31
CA LYS A 103 -12.67 -7.43 4.39
C LYS A 103 -12.32 -6.01 4.86
N ASP A 104 -12.18 -5.09 3.90
CA ASP A 104 -11.86 -3.67 4.12
C ASP A 104 -10.48 -3.42 4.75
N LYS A 105 -9.57 -4.41 4.69
CA LYS A 105 -8.19 -4.30 5.16
C LYS A 105 -7.21 -4.09 4.02
N LEU A 106 -6.06 -3.51 4.33
CA LEU A 106 -4.97 -3.37 3.37
C LEU A 106 -4.33 -4.74 3.10
N VAL A 107 -4.07 -5.00 1.82
CA VAL A 107 -3.48 -6.24 1.33
C VAL A 107 -2.46 -5.91 0.25
N CYS A 108 -1.28 -6.53 0.36
CA CYS A 108 -0.22 -6.45 -0.62
C CYS A 108 -0.47 -7.43 -1.79
N ILE A 109 -0.29 -6.99 -3.03
CA ILE A 109 -0.36 -7.86 -4.21
C ILE A 109 1.06 -8.18 -4.66
N VAL A 110 1.38 -9.47 -4.77
CA VAL A 110 2.73 -9.99 -5.02
C VAL A 110 2.71 -10.95 -6.21
N GLU A 111 3.76 -11.00 -7.04
CA GLU A 111 3.85 -11.98 -8.13
C GLU A 111 4.50 -13.32 -7.72
N GLU A 112 4.08 -14.42 -8.36
CA GLU A 112 4.43 -15.79 -7.98
C GLU A 112 5.90 -16.22 -8.24
N SER A 113 6.63 -15.55 -9.13
CA SER A 113 7.95 -15.98 -9.59
C SER A 113 9.08 -15.48 -8.68
N GLN A 114 9.16 -14.17 -8.47
CA GLN A 114 10.22 -13.52 -7.69
C GLN A 114 9.69 -12.88 -6.40
N HIS A 115 8.40 -13.04 -6.09
CA HIS A 115 7.75 -12.50 -4.91
C HIS A 115 7.87 -10.97 -4.79
N LYS A 116 7.87 -10.26 -5.94
CA LYS A 116 7.90 -8.79 -5.96
C LYS A 116 6.54 -8.18 -5.63
N PHE A 117 6.54 -7.18 -4.77
CA PHE A 117 5.36 -6.34 -4.51
C PHE A 117 5.01 -5.53 -5.77
N LEU A 118 3.77 -5.70 -6.24
CA LEU A 118 3.23 -5.02 -7.42
C LEU A 118 2.31 -3.87 -7.07
N ALA A 119 1.53 -4.05 -6.00
CA ALA A 119 0.51 -3.11 -5.59
C ALA A 119 0.14 -3.27 -4.11
N VAL A 120 -0.47 -2.24 -3.55
CA VAL A 120 -1.19 -2.23 -2.29
C VAL A 120 -2.65 -1.90 -2.61
N GLY A 121 -3.56 -2.69 -2.06
CA GLY A 121 -4.99 -2.49 -2.25
C GLY A 121 -5.78 -2.72 -0.99
N LYS A 122 -7.10 -2.55 -1.09
CA LYS A 122 -8.05 -2.79 -0.01
C LYS A 122 -8.95 -3.96 -0.38
N SER A 123 -9.02 -4.97 0.48
CA SER A 123 -9.84 -6.16 0.27
C SER A 123 -11.32 -5.78 0.22
N VAL A 124 -12.05 -6.33 -0.75
CA VAL A 124 -13.52 -6.13 -0.86
C VAL A 124 -14.33 -7.31 -0.29
N VAL A 125 -13.63 -8.40 0.02
CA VAL A 125 -14.10 -9.65 0.63
C VAL A 125 -13.05 -10.14 1.63
N SER A 126 -13.38 -11.08 2.52
CA SER A 126 -12.38 -11.74 3.36
C SER A 126 -11.65 -12.87 2.63
N SER A 127 -10.54 -13.38 3.18
CA SER A 127 -9.84 -14.55 2.66
C SER A 127 -10.75 -15.80 2.60
N ASP A 128 -11.63 -15.99 3.59
CA ASP A 128 -12.60 -17.09 3.63
C ASP A 128 -13.64 -17.02 2.51
N GLU A 129 -14.07 -15.80 2.17
CA GLU A 129 -14.97 -15.57 1.04
C GLU A 129 -14.22 -15.76 -0.28
N ALA A 130 -13.01 -15.20 -0.40
CA ALA A 130 -12.16 -15.33 -1.58
C ALA A 130 -11.88 -16.79 -1.92
N GLU A 131 -11.62 -17.65 -0.94
CA GLU A 131 -11.39 -19.09 -1.15
C GLU A 131 -12.57 -19.78 -1.85
N LYS A 132 -13.80 -19.40 -1.49
CA LYS A 132 -15.05 -19.99 -2.01
C LYS A 132 -15.47 -19.37 -3.36
N MET A 133 -14.87 -18.26 -3.76
CA MET A 133 -15.20 -17.58 -5.01
C MET A 133 -14.51 -18.22 -6.23
N GLY A 134 -15.25 -18.37 -7.32
CA GLY A 134 -14.67 -18.70 -8.64
C GLY A 134 -14.41 -17.48 -9.53
N LYS A 135 -15.05 -16.34 -9.25
CA LYS A 135 -14.95 -15.08 -10.00
C LYS A 135 -15.34 -13.89 -9.11
N GLY A 136 -15.02 -12.69 -9.57
CA GLY A 136 -15.35 -11.44 -8.88
C GLY A 136 -14.11 -10.69 -8.43
N GLU A 137 -14.31 -9.44 -8.01
CA GLU A 137 -13.25 -8.60 -7.44
C GLU A 137 -12.93 -9.06 -6.02
N VAL A 138 -11.64 -9.10 -5.68
CA VAL A 138 -11.15 -9.50 -4.35
C VAL A 138 -10.41 -8.36 -3.67
N VAL A 139 -9.62 -7.59 -4.43
CA VAL A 139 -8.90 -6.43 -3.91
C VAL A 139 -9.06 -5.24 -4.86
N LYS A 140 -9.49 -4.11 -4.32
CA LYS A 140 -9.47 -2.82 -5.02
C LYS A 140 -8.05 -2.27 -4.99
N ASN A 141 -7.49 -1.98 -6.16
CA ASN A 141 -6.12 -1.49 -6.28
C ASN A 141 -6.05 0.01 -5.92
N LEU A 142 -5.12 0.40 -5.05
CA LEU A 142 -4.99 1.77 -4.56
C LEU A 142 -3.65 2.41 -4.90
N HIS A 143 -2.57 1.63 -4.84
CA HIS A 143 -1.23 2.05 -5.20
C HIS A 143 -0.50 0.93 -5.92
N TYR A 144 0.06 1.17 -7.10
CA TYR A 144 0.71 0.15 -7.92
C TYR A 144 1.99 0.66 -8.59
N ILE A 145 2.88 -0.27 -8.95
CA ILE A 145 4.08 0.05 -9.71
C ILE A 145 3.69 0.76 -11.01
N SER A 146 4.40 1.85 -11.32
CA SER A 146 4.17 2.76 -12.45
C SER A 146 2.95 3.68 -12.36
N ASP A 147 2.23 3.68 -11.23
CA ASP A 147 1.26 4.73 -10.99
C ASP A 147 1.94 6.10 -10.78
N LYS A 148 1.13 7.16 -10.79
CA LYS A 148 1.66 8.53 -10.64
C LYS A 148 2.39 8.74 -9.30
N PHE A 149 1.99 8.05 -8.25
CA PHE A 149 2.55 8.19 -6.90
C PHE A 149 3.90 7.48 -6.81
N TRP A 150 4.01 6.29 -7.39
CA TRP A 150 5.24 5.53 -7.58
C TRP A 150 6.26 6.36 -8.35
N GLU A 151 5.87 6.86 -9.52
CA GLU A 151 6.74 7.67 -10.38
C GLU A 151 7.20 8.95 -9.67
N THR A 152 6.31 9.62 -8.94
CA THR A 152 6.66 10.81 -8.16
C THR A 152 7.57 10.47 -6.97
N GLY A 153 7.28 9.39 -6.25
CA GLY A 153 8.06 8.96 -5.08
C GLY A 153 9.48 8.50 -5.40
N LYS A 154 9.77 8.13 -6.65
CA LYS A 154 11.15 7.92 -7.14
C LYS A 154 11.98 9.21 -7.18
N THR A 155 11.33 10.37 -7.27
CA THR A 155 12.00 11.68 -7.27
C THR A 155 12.14 12.29 -5.88
N ILE A 156 11.53 11.66 -4.87
CA ILE A 156 11.58 12.07 -3.46
C ILE A 156 12.64 11.24 -2.76
N TYR A 157 13.76 11.89 -2.48
CA TYR A 157 14.86 11.37 -1.68
C TYR A 157 14.79 11.96 -0.27
N ASP A 158 15.18 11.16 0.73
CA ASP A 158 15.30 11.61 2.12
C ASP A 158 16.44 12.62 2.30
#